data_AF-A0A3P1UKV1-F1
#
_entry.id   AF-A0A3P1UKV1-F1
#
_cell.length_a   1.000
_cell.length_b   1.000
_cell.length_c   1.000
_cell.angle_alpha   90.00
_cell.angle_beta   90.00
_cell.angle_gamma   90.00
#
_symmetry.space_group_name_H-M   'P 1'
#
loop_
_entity.id
_entity.type
_entity.pdbx_description
1 polymer ?
#
loop_
_entity_poly.entity_id
_entity_poly.type
_entity_poly.pdbx_seq_one_letter_code
_entity_poly.pdbx_strand_id
1 'polypeptide(L)'
;MIPFKVGDQVVCIDAKVGFEQFIEIREGEVYTISWIGPFEHYTQGNYIGVRLKGIDRGICPQFGYDNPPFAARRFRPLVRDKLSALRGLLAGGPVTEKFEEPKRKVREEV
;
A
#
# COMPACT_ATOMS: atom_id res chain seq x y z
N MET A 1 -0.28 -15.35 7.32
CA MET A 1 0.66 -14.97 6.24
C MET A 1 0.22 -13.63 5.66
N ILE A 2 1.14 -12.73 5.34
CA ILE A 2 0.80 -11.40 4.82
C ILE A 2 0.75 -11.44 3.29
N PRO A 3 -0.36 -11.03 2.67
CA PRO A 3 -0.60 -11.21 1.23
C PRO A 3 -0.01 -10.11 0.34
N PHE A 4 0.95 -9.32 0.84
CA PHE A 4 1.54 -8.18 0.13
C PHE A 4 3.03 -8.02 0.46
N LYS A 5 3.79 -7.38 -0.44
CA LYS A 5 5.24 -7.11 -0.34
C LYS A 5 5.55 -5.62 -0.50
N VAL A 6 6.81 -5.25 -0.31
CA VAL A 6 7.30 -3.89 -0.59
C VAL A 6 6.99 -3.50 -2.04
N GLY A 7 6.49 -2.27 -2.23
CA GLY A 7 6.06 -1.74 -3.52
C GLY A 7 4.59 -2.01 -3.88
N ASP A 8 3.92 -2.93 -3.21
CA ASP A 8 2.50 -3.18 -3.46
C ASP A 8 1.63 -2.03 -2.92
N GLN A 9 0.50 -1.78 -3.59
CA GLN A 9 -0.55 -0.89 -3.11
C GLN A 9 -1.48 -1.63 -2.16
N VAL A 10 -1.82 -0.99 -1.05
CA VAL A 10 -2.71 -1.51 -0.02
C VAL A 10 -3.74 -0.47 0.38
N VAL A 11 -4.94 -0.92 0.73
CA VAL A 11 -5.99 -0.08 1.31
C VAL A 11 -5.94 -0.18 2.83
N CYS A 12 -6.04 0.97 3.51
CA CYS A 12 -6.21 0.98 4.97
C CYS A 12 -7.66 0.59 5.31
N ILE A 13 -7.82 -0.43 6.15
CA ILE A 13 -9.13 -0.92 6.61
C ILE A 13 -9.40 -0.64 8.08
N ASP A 14 -8.39 -0.17 8.81
CA ASP A 14 -8.46 0.13 10.23
C ASP A 14 -7.56 1.34 10.53
N ALA A 15 -8.17 2.51 10.63
CA ALA A 15 -7.51 3.78 10.93
C ALA A 15 -7.53 4.10 12.42
N LYS A 16 -8.09 3.21 13.26
CA LYS A 16 -8.23 3.46 14.69
C LYS A 16 -6.87 3.71 15.34
N VAL A 17 -6.85 4.71 16.20
CA VAL A 17 -5.70 5.09 17.02
C VAL A 17 -6.09 5.05 18.48
N GLY A 18 -5.12 4.78 19.34
CA GLY A 18 -5.24 5.10 20.76
C GLY A 18 -5.24 6.61 20.96
N PHE A 19 -5.56 7.04 22.18
CA PHE A 19 -5.74 8.45 22.57
C PHE A 19 -4.54 9.38 22.27
N GLU A 20 -3.36 8.81 21.98
CA GLU A 20 -2.08 9.53 21.90
C GLU A 20 -1.36 9.37 20.55
N GLN A 21 -1.98 8.74 19.54
CA GLN A 21 -1.38 8.58 18.22
C GLN A 21 -2.06 9.47 17.19
N PHE A 22 -1.28 10.35 16.56
CA PHE A 22 -1.77 11.14 15.43
C PHE A 22 -2.09 10.21 14.25
N ILE A 23 -3.29 10.38 13.68
CA ILE A 23 -3.74 9.61 12.52
C ILE A 23 -3.06 10.18 11.27
N GLU A 24 -2.12 9.41 10.70
CA GLU A 24 -1.53 9.72 9.39
C GLU A 24 -2.14 8.89 8.24
N ILE A 25 -3.01 7.93 8.57
CA ILE A 25 -3.66 7.06 7.58
C ILE A 25 -5.18 7.11 7.72
N ARG A 26 -5.91 7.10 6.62
CA ARG A 26 -7.37 7.14 6.62
C ARG A 26 -7.94 5.83 6.09
N GLU A 27 -9.04 5.38 6.69
CA GLU A 27 -9.78 4.21 6.20
C GLU A 27 -10.26 4.45 4.77
N GLY A 28 -10.08 3.45 3.91
CA GLY A 28 -10.42 3.52 2.49
C GLY A 28 -9.33 4.14 1.60
N GLU A 29 -8.35 4.85 2.16
CA GLU A 29 -7.24 5.40 1.38
C GLU A 29 -6.23 4.32 0.95
N VAL A 30 -5.62 4.57 -0.20
CA VAL A 30 -4.63 3.67 -0.81
C VAL A 30 -3.22 4.18 -0.54
N TYR A 31 -2.39 3.29 -0.03
CA TYR A 31 -0.99 3.55 0.29
C TYR A 31 -0.07 2.57 -0.42
N THR A 32 1.19 2.95 -0.60
CA THR A 32 2.23 2.07 -1.16
C THR A 32 3.19 1.64 -0.07
N ILE A 33 3.48 0.35 0.03
CA ILE A 33 4.40 -0.18 1.05
C ILE A 33 5.84 0.19 0.71
N SER A 34 6.55 0.78 1.68
CA SER A 34 8.00 1.07 1.59
C SER A 34 8.85 0.07 2.36
N TRP A 35 8.32 -0.55 3.42
CA TRP A 35 9.02 -1.55 4.22
C TRP A 35 8.04 -2.52 4.86
N ILE A 36 8.46 -3.77 5.05
CA ILE A 36 7.74 -4.81 5.79
C ILE A 36 8.73 -5.62 6.62
N GLY A 37 8.40 -5.90 7.87
CA GLY A 37 9.25 -6.71 8.72
C GLY A 37 8.71 -6.91 10.14
N PRO A 38 9.32 -7.81 10.92
CA PRO A 38 8.97 -7.97 12.32
C PRO A 38 9.29 -6.68 13.09
N PHE A 39 8.42 -6.35 14.04
CA PHE A 39 8.58 -5.22 14.93
C PHE A 39 8.11 -5.64 16.32
N GLU A 40 8.97 -5.37 17.31
CA GLU A 40 8.69 -5.61 18.72
C GLU A 40 8.29 -4.29 19.37
N HIS A 41 7.06 -4.23 19.86
CA HIS A 41 6.56 -3.05 20.56
C HIS A 41 6.31 -3.39 22.02
N TYR A 42 6.83 -2.55 22.92
CA TYR A 42 6.77 -2.76 24.37
C TYR A 42 5.36 -3.11 24.89
N THR A 43 4.32 -2.39 24.46
CA THR A 43 2.92 -2.64 24.89
C THR A 43 2.08 -3.49 23.95
N GLN A 44 2.41 -3.55 22.65
CA GLN A 44 1.57 -4.23 21.65
C GLN A 44 2.08 -5.64 21.31
N GLY A 45 3.24 -6.02 21.88
CA GLY A 45 3.92 -7.27 21.60
C GLY A 45 4.56 -7.29 20.21
N ASN A 46 4.83 -8.51 19.74
CA ASN A 46 5.47 -8.76 18.45
C ASN A 46 4.44 -8.80 17.33
N TYR A 47 4.66 -8.02 16.29
CA TYR A 47 3.83 -8.03 15.09
C TYR A 47 4.65 -7.77 13.83
N ILE A 48 4.04 -7.99 12.67
CA ILE A 48 4.64 -7.54 11.41
C ILE A 48 4.22 -6.11 11.14
N GLY A 49 5.20 -5.23 11.05
CA GLY A 49 5.05 -3.83 10.74
C GLY A 49 5.12 -3.55 9.25
N VAL A 50 4.49 -2.44 8.84
CA VAL A 50 4.50 -1.88 7.49
C VAL A 50 4.81 -0.39 7.60
N ARG A 51 5.77 0.09 6.82
CA ARG A 51 5.94 1.54 6.56
C ARG A 51 5.40 1.87 5.19
N LEU A 52 4.90 3.09 5.04
CA LEU A 52 4.26 3.55 3.82
C LEU A 52 5.14 4.60 3.13
N LYS A 53 5.10 4.64 1.80
CA LYS A 53 5.86 5.62 1.03
C LYS A 53 5.27 7.02 1.23
N GLY A 54 6.12 7.99 1.56
CA GLY A 54 5.72 9.38 1.77
C GLY A 54 5.06 9.65 3.12
N ILE A 55 5.06 8.67 4.03
CA ILE A 55 4.58 8.83 5.40
C ILE A 55 5.75 8.55 6.33
N ASP A 56 6.17 9.59 7.05
CA ASP A 56 7.21 9.51 8.07
C ASP A 56 6.62 9.95 9.41
N ARG A 57 6.60 9.00 10.34
CA ARG A 57 6.06 9.20 11.69
C ARG A 57 7.05 9.86 12.64
N GLY A 58 8.29 10.08 12.19
CA GLY A 58 9.38 10.60 13.01
C GLY A 58 9.60 9.75 14.26
N ILE A 59 10.14 10.38 15.31
CA ILE A 59 10.39 9.72 16.59
C ILE A 59 9.10 9.72 17.42
N CYS A 60 8.67 8.54 17.85
CA CYS A 60 7.54 8.40 18.75
C CYS A 60 7.85 9.09 20.10
N PRO A 61 7.12 10.13 20.51
CA PRO A 61 7.44 10.89 21.72
C PRO A 61 7.28 10.05 23.00
N GLN A 62 6.43 9.01 22.98
CA GLN A 62 6.18 8.17 24.15
C GLN A 62 7.19 7.05 24.34
N PHE A 63 7.62 6.42 23.24
CA PHE A 63 8.42 5.20 23.30
C PHE A 63 9.81 5.36 22.67
N GLY A 64 10.11 6.51 22.05
CA GLY A 64 11.40 6.79 21.42
C GLY A 64 11.68 6.00 20.14
N TYR A 65 10.72 5.21 19.64
CA TYR A 65 10.89 4.47 18.39
C TYR A 65 11.04 5.42 17.21
N ASP A 66 12.08 5.22 16.39
CA ASP A 66 12.29 5.93 15.15
C ASP A 66 11.41 5.35 14.02
N ASN A 67 10.53 6.20 13.48
CA ASN A 67 9.54 5.92 12.46
C ASN A 67 8.83 4.56 12.68
N PRO A 68 8.03 4.43 13.76
CA PRO A 68 7.45 3.15 14.14
C PRO A 68 6.47 2.65 13.07
N PRO A 69 6.58 1.39 12.61
CA PRO A 69 5.72 0.88 11.55
C PRO A 69 4.27 0.73 12.01
N PHE A 70 3.34 0.73 11.06
CA PHE A 70 1.94 0.38 11.30
C PHE A 70 1.79 -1.15 11.31
N ALA A 71 0.88 -1.68 12.14
CA ALA A 71 0.61 -3.12 12.11
C ALA A 71 0.03 -3.56 10.75
N ALA A 72 0.61 -4.59 10.13
CA ALA A 72 0.22 -5.09 8.81
C ALA A 72 -1.28 -5.48 8.74
N ARG A 73 -1.88 -5.90 9.85
CA ARG A 73 -3.31 -6.26 9.94
C ARG A 73 -4.27 -5.12 9.59
N ARG A 74 -3.79 -3.86 9.63
CA ARG A 74 -4.57 -2.66 9.30
C ARG A 74 -4.76 -2.45 7.79
N PHE A 75 -4.10 -3.28 6.98
CA PHE A 75 -4.05 -3.13 5.53
C PHE A 75 -4.53 -4.38 4.81
N ARG A 76 -5.12 -4.18 3.63
CA ARG A 76 -5.45 -5.25 2.68
C ARG A 76 -4.82 -4.95 1.32
N PRO A 77 -4.40 -5.97 0.56
CA PRO A 77 -3.93 -5.77 -0.81
C PRO A 77 -5.00 -5.05 -1.63
N LEU A 78 -4.61 -4.01 -2.35
CA LEU A 78 -5.46 -3.44 -3.39
C LEU A 78 -5.42 -4.40 -4.57
N VAL A 79 -6.39 -5.32 -4.64
CA VAL A 79 -6.55 -6.18 -5.80
C VAL A 79 -7.16 -5.33 -6.91
N ARG A 80 -6.33 -4.77 -7.78
CA ARG A 80 -6.80 -4.23 -9.07
C ARG A 80 -7.40 -5.38 -9.85
N ASP A 81 -8.72 -5.47 -9.75
CA ASP A 81 -9.65 -6.21 -10.58
C ASP A 81 -9.10 -7.48 -11.26
N LYS A 82 -8.57 -8.41 -10.45
CA LYS A 82 -8.28 -9.77 -10.90
C LYS A 82 -9.56 -10.43 -11.46
N LEU A 83 -10.74 -10.01 -11.00
CA LEU A 83 -12.02 -10.42 -11.55
C LEU A 83 -12.23 -9.91 -12.97
N SER A 84 -11.87 -8.68 -13.31
CA SER A 84 -11.91 -8.22 -14.70
C SER A 84 -10.93 -8.97 -15.59
N ALA A 85 -9.72 -9.27 -15.11
CA ALA A 85 -8.76 -10.13 -15.83
C ALA A 85 -9.28 -11.58 -16.00
N LEU A 86 -9.91 -12.15 -14.96
CA LEU A 86 -10.51 -13.49 -15.01
C LEU A 86 -11.81 -13.52 -15.84
N ARG A 87 -12.62 -12.46 -15.84
CA ARG A 87 -13.78 -12.30 -16.71
C ARG A 87 -13.35 -12.22 -18.17
N GLY A 88 -12.27 -11.50 -18.47
CA GLY A 88 -11.65 -11.50 -19.79
C GLY A 88 -11.20 -12.91 -20.22
N LEU A 89 -10.58 -13.65 -19.29
CA LEU A 89 -10.16 -15.04 -19.53
C LEU A 89 -11.35 -16.00 -19.74
N LEU A 90 -12.40 -15.90 -18.91
CA LEU A 90 -13.64 -16.69 -19.02
C LEU A 90 -14.45 -16.34 -20.27
N ALA A 91 -14.39 -15.09 -20.73
CA ALA A 91 -15.03 -14.62 -21.96
C ALA A 91 -14.20 -14.90 -23.23
N GLY A 92 -13.06 -15.59 -23.13
CA GLY A 92 -12.22 -15.98 -24.27
C GLY A 92 -11.44 -14.83 -24.92
N GLY A 93 -11.28 -13.70 -24.24
CA GLY A 93 -10.57 -12.52 -24.75
C GLY A 93 -9.07 -12.51 -24.38
N PRO A 94 -8.21 -11.86 -25.21
CA PRO A 94 -6.78 -11.73 -24.88
C PRO A 94 -6.57 -10.84 -23.64
N VAL A 95 -5.73 -11.29 -22.72
CA VAL A 95 -5.46 -10.71 -21.38
C VAL A 95 -4.71 -9.37 -21.41
N THR A 96 -4.42 -8.82 -22.58
CA THR A 96 -3.69 -7.57 -22.71
C THR A 96 -4.54 -6.56 -23.47
N GLU A 97 -5.11 -5.59 -22.75
CA GLU A 97 -5.37 -4.30 -23.39
C GLU A 97 -4.03 -3.81 -23.89
N LYS A 98 -3.85 -3.82 -25.22
CA LYS A 98 -2.68 -3.24 -25.87
C LYS A 98 -2.65 -1.78 -25.44
N PHE A 99 -1.67 -1.42 -24.61
CA PHE A 99 -1.38 -0.03 -24.31
C PHE A 99 -0.99 0.64 -25.62
N GLU A 100 -1.92 1.40 -26.20
CA GLU A 100 -1.67 2.17 -27.41
C GLU A 100 -0.88 3.40 -27.00
N GLU A 101 0.45 3.34 -27.17
CA GLU A 101 1.32 4.48 -26.94
C GLU A 101 0.85 5.66 -27.81
N PRO A 102 0.65 6.86 -27.23
CA PRO A 102 0.19 8.01 -28.00
C PRO A 102 1.23 8.35 -29.05
N LYS A 103 0.87 8.18 -30.33
CA LYS A 103 1.72 8.55 -31.47
C LYS A 103 2.10 10.02 -31.36
N ARG A 104 3.36 10.29 -31.03
CA ARG A 104 3.95 11.64 -31.11
C ARG A 104 3.83 12.14 -32.55
N LYS A 105 3.13 13.26 -32.75
CA LYS A 105 3.18 14.00 -34.02
C LYS A 105 4.58 14.60 -34.15
N VAL A 106 5.38 14.09 -35.07
CA VAL A 106 6.60 14.76 -35.53
C VAL A 106 6.16 15.95 -36.38
N ARG A 107 6.65 17.16 -36.07
CA ARG A 107 6.46 18.34 -36.91
C ARG A 107 7.31 18.16 -38.17
N GLU A 108 6.70 18.29 -39.34
CA GLU A 108 7.44 18.45 -40.59
C GLU A 108 8.13 19.83 -40.57
N GLU A 109 9.43 19.82 -40.87
CA GLU A 109 10.25 21.01 -41.05
C GLU A 109 9.87 21.71 -42.37
N VAL A 110 9.74 23.04 -42.33
CA VAL A 110 9.62 23.92 -43.49
C VAL A 110 10.95 24.62 -43.67
#